data_AF-A0A953MIG9-F1
#
_entry.id   AF-A0A953MIG9-F1
#
_cell.length_a   1.000
_cell.length_b   1.000
_cell.length_c   1.000
_cell.angle_alpha   90.00
_cell.angle_beta   90.00
_cell.angle_gamma   90.00
#
_symmetry.space_group_name_H-M   'P 1'
#
loop_
_entity.id
_entity.type
_entity.pdbx_description
1 polymer ?
#
loop_
_entity_poly.entity_id
_entity_poly.type
_entity_poly.pdbx_seq_one_letter_code
_entity_poly.pdbx_strand_id
1 'polypeptide(L)'
;MLKIKIKAVIFILFTFVGCSSFYTDTEFYQPILSSLKEGDYNQAVQKVVEAEIEEEYADKDRLLLRLDKGILLHYQGNYQQSNIELAEAERIIEELYTKSISKGAASMLLNDNALDYSGEVYENLYINIFKALNYINMNMFEEAFVEANRVNVKLREYDLYFDEMINQLNSSEDSKVKIDSTQLDYYNNVLANYISHIIYRADGEYDNSRIALEKLNDAWATYADVYNYDKPKAVTETTSERKTFLNIMAFAGNGPDKKPVGARITTFDDFIIVSDPTNYYADAIPFPGVKYGWNFKFEFPTLEEVGTEVYDIEVYVDSVYYGRLELLENMISVAKKTFETQKSITYFKTITRAVLKGIASSAAGRTIKKETGDNFLGNVAAALTNALVDATENADLRSWRTMPGYCFVGEYDIEPGVYDIEIRFVGENNTFLSSRTYKDFRIINGLNLLEAYHLN
;
A
#
# COMPACT_ATOMS: atom_id res chain seq x y z
N MET A 1 23.99 48.91 21.50
CA MET A 1 23.59 48.27 20.23
C MET A 1 23.54 46.73 20.26
N LEU A 2 24.03 46.05 21.32
CA LEU A 2 24.07 44.57 21.37
C LEU A 2 22.73 43.89 21.75
N LYS A 3 21.81 44.60 22.42
CA LYS A 3 20.52 44.04 22.88
C LYS A 3 19.43 43.93 21.80
N ILE A 4 19.63 44.52 20.63
CA ILE A 4 18.63 44.54 19.53
C ILE A 4 18.85 43.34 18.58
N LYS A 5 20.09 42.82 18.45
CA LYS A 5 20.38 41.66 17.58
C LYS A 5 19.91 40.31 18.17
N ILE A 6 19.87 40.17 19.50
CA ILE A 6 19.39 38.92 20.15
C ILE A 6 17.87 38.77 19.98
N LYS A 7 17.11 39.88 19.95
CA LYS A 7 15.67 39.82 19.68
C LYS A 7 15.35 39.45 18.23
N ALA A 8 16.20 39.80 17.27
CA ALA A 8 16.02 39.42 15.86
C ALA A 8 16.28 37.92 15.62
N VAL A 9 17.23 37.31 16.33
CA VAL A 9 17.51 35.86 16.25
C VAL A 9 16.43 35.04 16.94
N ILE A 10 15.84 35.54 18.03
CA ILE A 10 14.71 34.87 18.73
C ILE A 10 13.39 35.05 17.97
N PHE A 11 13.20 36.14 17.22
CA PHE A 11 11.99 36.37 16.43
C PHE A 11 11.95 35.55 15.13
N ILE A 12 13.11 35.25 14.52
CA ILE A 12 13.21 34.35 13.35
C ILE A 12 13.03 32.88 13.74
N LEU A 13 13.28 32.53 15.01
CA LEU A 13 13.05 31.17 15.53
C LEU A 13 11.56 30.86 15.77
N PHE A 14 10.69 31.87 15.82
CA PHE A 14 9.24 31.70 16.05
C PHE A 14 8.40 31.71 14.77
N THR A 15 8.98 32.05 13.61
CA THR A 15 8.26 32.12 12.33
C THR A 15 8.40 30.86 11.45
N PHE A 16 9.04 29.80 11.95
CA PHE A 16 9.15 28.51 11.24
C PHE A 16 8.34 27.36 11.90
N VAL A 17 7.43 27.67 12.83
CA VAL A 17 6.51 26.68 13.43
C VAL A 17 5.22 26.51 12.60
N GLY A 18 5.20 27.02 11.36
CA GLY A 18 4.02 27.06 10.50
C GLY A 18 3.93 26.01 9.39
N CYS A 19 4.79 24.99 9.38
CA CYS A 19 4.66 23.84 8.45
C CYS A 19 4.55 22.53 9.23
N SER A 20 3.88 22.55 10.37
CA SER A 20 3.36 21.33 10.96
C SER A 20 2.00 21.06 10.34
N SER A 21 1.96 20.24 9.29
CA SER A 21 0.76 19.48 8.95
C SER A 21 0.49 18.53 10.12
N PHE A 22 -0.13 19.07 11.18
CA PHE A 22 -0.47 18.40 12.43
C PHE A 22 -1.84 17.71 12.37
N TYR A 23 -2.38 17.44 11.18
CA TYR A 23 -3.27 16.30 11.04
C TYR A 23 -2.38 15.08 11.00
N THR A 24 -2.26 14.39 12.15
CA THR A 24 -1.83 12.99 12.10
C THR A 24 -2.79 12.29 11.14
N ASP A 25 -2.24 11.68 10.09
CA ASP A 25 -2.93 10.91 9.04
C ASP A 25 -4.09 10.02 9.60
N THR A 26 -3.95 9.55 10.83
CA THR A 26 -5.00 8.84 11.58
C THR A 26 -6.28 9.64 11.85
N GLU A 27 -6.21 10.90 12.27
CA GLU A 27 -7.40 11.72 12.61
C GLU A 27 -8.24 12.06 11.38
N PHE A 28 -7.59 12.31 10.25
CA PHE A 28 -8.25 12.56 8.97
C PHE A 28 -9.06 11.34 8.51
N TYR A 29 -8.46 10.15 8.56
CA TYR A 29 -9.11 8.92 8.09
C TYR A 29 -10.12 8.32 9.07
N GLN A 30 -10.03 8.60 10.38
CA GLN A 30 -10.97 8.07 11.39
C GLN A 30 -12.45 8.18 11.00
N PRO A 31 -12.98 9.36 10.61
CA PRO A 31 -14.39 9.48 10.25
C PRO A 31 -14.74 8.67 9.00
N ILE A 32 -13.86 8.55 8.00
CA ILE A 32 -14.11 7.76 6.79
C ILE A 32 -14.16 6.27 7.13
N LEU A 33 -13.17 5.77 7.88
CA LEU A 33 -13.09 4.38 8.30
C LEU A 33 -14.26 3.98 9.21
N SER A 34 -14.70 4.88 10.09
CA SER A 34 -15.89 4.64 10.93
C SER A 34 -17.15 4.41 10.10
N SER A 35 -17.37 5.21 9.04
CA SER A 35 -18.51 5.02 8.13
C SER A 35 -18.41 3.71 7.36
N LEU A 36 -17.20 3.30 6.95
CA LEU A 36 -16.96 2.02 6.29
C LEU A 36 -17.28 0.83 7.22
N LYS A 37 -16.87 0.91 8.49
CA LYS A 37 -17.18 -0.10 9.51
C LYS A 37 -18.68 -0.28 9.70
N GLU A 38 -19.42 0.82 9.70
CA GLU A 38 -20.88 0.84 9.82
C GLU A 38 -21.61 0.42 8.53
N GLY A 39 -20.89 0.22 7.43
CA GLY A 39 -21.47 -0.07 6.11
C GLY A 39 -22.15 1.14 5.45
N ASP A 40 -21.95 2.36 5.96
CA ASP A 40 -22.48 3.59 5.39
C ASP A 40 -21.54 4.15 4.31
N TYR A 41 -21.54 3.48 3.15
CA TYR A 41 -20.70 3.88 2.02
C TYR A 41 -21.07 5.27 1.46
N ASN A 42 -22.33 5.69 1.59
CA ASN A 42 -22.75 7.03 1.15
C ASN A 42 -22.06 8.11 1.99
N GLN A 43 -22.06 7.94 3.32
CA GLN A 43 -21.39 8.86 4.22
C GLN A 43 -19.87 8.82 4.03
N ALA A 44 -19.28 7.64 3.80
CA ALA A 44 -17.85 7.53 3.52
C ALA A 44 -17.45 8.31 2.24
N VAL A 45 -18.20 8.15 1.14
CA VAL A 45 -17.99 8.91 -0.11
C VAL A 45 -18.15 10.41 0.14
N GLN A 46 -19.19 10.82 0.87
CA GLN A 46 -19.42 12.24 1.17
C GLN A 46 -18.26 12.87 1.93
N LYS A 47 -17.71 12.18 2.95
CA LYS A 47 -16.56 12.66 3.72
C LYS A 47 -15.32 12.88 2.85
N VAL A 48 -15.05 11.99 1.90
CA VAL A 48 -13.93 12.17 0.95
C VAL A 48 -14.18 13.34 -0.01
N VAL A 49 -15.42 13.55 -0.46
CA VAL A 49 -15.77 14.70 -1.31
C VAL A 49 -15.65 16.02 -0.54
N GLU A 50 -16.08 16.06 0.72
CA GLU A 50 -15.92 17.22 1.60
C GLU A 50 -14.44 17.52 1.83
N ALA A 51 -13.62 16.51 2.13
CA ALA A 51 -12.17 16.63 2.25
C ALA A 51 -11.47 17.14 0.98
N GLU A 52 -11.94 16.73 -0.22
CA GLU A 52 -11.46 17.26 -1.50
C GLU A 52 -11.79 18.76 -1.65
N ILE A 53 -13.00 19.18 -1.27
CA ILE A 53 -13.45 20.58 -1.35
C ILE A 53 -12.73 21.47 -0.33
N GLU A 54 -12.46 20.94 0.85
CA GLU A 54 -11.77 21.63 1.94
C GLU A 54 -10.25 21.62 1.81
N GLU A 55 -9.72 21.06 0.71
CA GLU A 55 -8.28 20.94 0.41
C GLU A 55 -7.51 20.17 1.51
N GLU A 56 -8.17 19.21 2.18
CA GLU A 56 -7.53 18.34 3.18
C GLU A 56 -6.58 17.32 2.53
N TYR A 57 -6.88 16.91 1.29
CA TYR A 57 -5.91 16.25 0.42
C TYR A 57 -5.03 17.31 -0.24
N ALA A 58 -3.75 17.38 0.14
CA ALA A 58 -2.81 18.26 -0.54
C ALA A 58 -2.58 17.79 -2.00
N ASP A 59 -2.11 18.70 -2.87
CA ASP A 59 -1.80 18.37 -4.28
C ASP A 59 -0.88 17.14 -4.44
N LYS A 60 0.09 16.99 -3.52
CA LYS A 60 1.03 15.86 -3.48
C LYS A 60 0.34 14.52 -3.12
N ASP A 61 -0.88 14.56 -2.60
CA ASP A 61 -1.66 13.41 -2.13
C ASP A 61 -2.81 13.07 -3.10
N ARG A 62 -2.82 13.68 -4.30
CA ARG A 62 -3.85 13.45 -5.34
C ARG A 62 -4.04 11.99 -5.73
N LEU A 63 -3.04 11.13 -5.57
CA LEU A 63 -3.19 9.69 -5.79
C LEU A 63 -4.13 9.07 -4.75
N LEU A 64 -3.90 9.36 -3.45
CA LEU A 64 -4.73 8.82 -2.37
C LEU A 64 -6.20 9.21 -2.55
N LEU A 65 -6.46 10.47 -2.91
CA LEU A 65 -7.81 10.94 -3.21
C LEU A 65 -8.50 10.06 -4.28
N ARG A 66 -7.80 9.72 -5.36
CA ARG A 66 -8.37 8.89 -6.44
C ARG A 66 -8.56 7.44 -6.01
N LEU A 67 -7.62 6.89 -5.25
CA LEU A 67 -7.71 5.55 -4.68
C LEU A 67 -8.92 5.43 -3.72
N ASP A 68 -9.05 6.38 -2.80
CA ASP A 68 -10.14 6.42 -1.82
C ASP A 68 -11.50 6.59 -2.50
N LYS A 69 -11.65 7.56 -3.42
CA LYS A 69 -12.89 7.71 -4.19
C LYS A 69 -13.22 6.45 -4.98
N GLY A 70 -12.23 5.89 -5.68
CA GLY A 70 -12.39 4.69 -6.50
C GLY A 70 -12.98 3.52 -5.72
N ILE A 71 -12.38 3.14 -4.59
CA ILE A 71 -12.86 1.99 -3.83
C ILE A 71 -14.19 2.27 -3.10
N LEU A 72 -14.38 3.49 -2.59
CA LEU A 72 -15.63 3.84 -1.91
C LEU A 72 -16.83 3.81 -2.88
N LEU A 73 -16.63 4.26 -4.13
CA LEU A 73 -17.63 4.16 -5.19
C LEU A 73 -17.90 2.70 -5.60
N HIS A 74 -16.89 1.83 -5.55
CA HIS A 74 -17.09 0.39 -5.76
C HIS A 74 -18.00 -0.20 -4.66
N TYR A 75 -17.75 0.09 -3.39
CA TYR A 75 -18.61 -0.36 -2.28
C TYR A 75 -20.05 0.17 -2.39
N GLN A 76 -20.21 1.41 -2.88
CA GLN A 76 -21.50 2.02 -3.14
C GLN A 76 -22.24 1.39 -4.35
N GLY A 77 -21.57 0.55 -5.15
CA GLY A 77 -22.10 -0.02 -6.39
C GLY A 77 -22.07 0.94 -7.59
N ASN A 78 -21.37 2.07 -7.49
CA ASN A 78 -21.18 3.01 -8.59
C ASN A 78 -19.92 2.64 -9.40
N TYR A 79 -19.99 1.46 -10.03
CA TYR A 79 -18.86 0.81 -10.71
C TYR A 79 -18.26 1.64 -11.85
N GLN A 80 -19.10 2.35 -12.62
CA GLN A 80 -18.61 3.20 -13.70
C GLN A 80 -17.78 4.37 -13.18
N GLN A 81 -18.26 5.09 -12.16
CA GLN A 81 -17.49 6.20 -11.58
C GLN A 81 -16.26 5.68 -10.84
N SER A 82 -16.36 4.53 -10.17
CA SER A 82 -15.21 3.86 -9.55
C SER A 82 -14.11 3.61 -10.58
N ASN A 83 -14.45 3.05 -11.76
CA ASN A 83 -13.49 2.84 -12.84
C ASN A 83 -12.84 4.13 -13.35
N ILE A 84 -13.55 5.25 -13.39
CA ILE A 84 -12.99 6.55 -13.78
C ILE A 84 -11.93 7.01 -12.78
N GLU A 85 -12.23 6.95 -11.48
CA GLU A 85 -11.30 7.37 -10.42
C GLU A 85 -10.08 6.43 -10.34
N LEU A 86 -10.30 5.11 -10.44
CA LEU A 86 -9.24 4.11 -10.42
C LEU A 86 -8.33 4.17 -11.67
N ALA A 87 -8.88 4.50 -12.84
CA ALA A 87 -8.08 4.73 -14.04
C ALA A 87 -7.23 6.01 -13.92
N GLU A 88 -7.75 7.06 -13.28
CA GLU A 88 -6.97 8.26 -13.01
C GLU A 88 -5.87 8.01 -11.97
N ALA A 89 -6.14 7.19 -10.94
CA ALA A 89 -5.11 6.73 -10.00
C ALA A 89 -3.98 5.98 -10.72
N GLU A 90 -4.32 5.02 -11.60
CA GLU A 90 -3.35 4.29 -12.42
C GLU A 90 -2.51 5.24 -13.30
N ARG A 91 -3.14 6.24 -13.93
CA ARG A 91 -2.44 7.27 -14.73
C ARG A 91 -1.48 8.10 -13.89
N ILE A 92 -1.86 8.51 -12.68
CA ILE A 92 -1.00 9.27 -11.76
C ILE A 92 0.20 8.43 -11.36
N ILE A 93 0.02 7.14 -11.07
CA ILE A 93 1.12 6.22 -10.75
C ILE A 93 2.11 6.15 -11.92
N GLU A 94 1.64 5.91 -13.14
CA GLU A 94 2.49 5.85 -14.34
C GLU A 94 3.26 7.17 -14.59
N GLU A 95 2.60 8.31 -14.39
CA GLU A 95 3.20 9.65 -14.48
C GLU A 95 4.33 9.81 -13.45
N LEU A 96 4.07 9.46 -12.19
CA LEU A 96 5.02 9.59 -11.09
C LEU A 96 6.19 8.61 -11.21
N TYR A 97 5.97 7.42 -11.77
CA TYR A 97 7.03 6.45 -12.07
C TYR A 97 7.98 7.00 -13.12
N THR A 98 7.43 7.52 -14.22
CA THR A 98 8.20 8.16 -15.30
C THR A 98 8.99 9.36 -14.77
N LYS A 99 8.38 10.17 -13.90
CA LYS A 99 9.03 11.33 -13.27
C LYS A 99 10.15 10.92 -12.30
N SER A 100 9.96 9.86 -11.52
CA SER A 100 10.96 9.31 -10.61
C SER A 100 12.21 8.87 -11.37
N ILE A 101 12.03 8.08 -12.44
CA ILE A 101 13.12 7.69 -13.36
C ILE A 101 13.74 8.92 -14.02
N SER A 102 12.96 9.87 -14.52
CA SER A 102 13.54 11.03 -15.22
C SER A 102 14.37 11.93 -14.30
N LYS A 103 14.02 12.00 -13.01
CA LYS A 103 14.73 12.81 -12.01
C LYS A 103 15.95 12.11 -11.41
N GLY A 104 16.04 10.78 -11.49
CA GLY A 104 17.14 9.99 -10.96
C GLY A 104 17.57 10.41 -9.55
N ALA A 105 18.87 10.65 -9.35
CA ALA A 105 19.46 11.00 -8.07
C ALA A 105 18.91 12.29 -7.43
N ALA A 106 18.39 13.23 -8.22
CA ALA A 106 17.83 14.48 -7.68
C ALA A 106 16.59 14.22 -6.80
N SER A 107 15.84 13.13 -7.08
CA SER A 107 14.72 12.70 -6.24
C SER A 107 15.18 12.28 -4.84
N MET A 108 16.39 11.74 -4.69
CA MET A 108 16.93 11.28 -3.41
C MET A 108 17.21 12.41 -2.42
N LEU A 109 17.33 13.65 -2.88
CA LEU A 109 17.70 14.78 -2.03
C LEU A 109 16.52 15.31 -1.22
N LEU A 110 15.29 15.04 -1.66
CA LEU A 110 14.06 15.45 -1.00
C LEU A 110 13.57 14.33 -0.09
N ASN A 111 12.93 14.69 1.03
CA ASN A 111 12.22 13.71 1.86
C ASN A 111 11.01 13.18 1.10
N ASP A 112 10.69 11.89 1.25
CA ASP A 112 9.60 11.26 0.49
C ASP A 112 8.22 11.90 0.80
N ASN A 113 8.00 12.38 2.04
CA ASN A 113 6.82 13.16 2.40
C ASN A 113 6.70 14.51 1.68
N ALA A 114 7.79 15.05 1.14
CA ALA A 114 7.80 16.29 0.37
C ALA A 114 7.54 16.06 -1.12
N LEU A 115 7.57 14.80 -1.57
CA LEU A 115 7.28 14.39 -2.94
C LEU A 115 5.80 14.02 -3.09
N ASP A 116 5.35 14.04 -4.35
CA ASP A 116 4.07 13.46 -4.74
C ASP A 116 4.03 11.98 -4.31
N TYR A 117 2.93 11.56 -3.68
CA TYR A 117 2.72 10.17 -3.30
C TYR A 117 2.58 9.32 -4.56
N SER A 118 3.58 8.47 -4.84
CA SER A 118 3.62 7.60 -6.03
C SER A 118 2.90 6.27 -5.86
N GLY A 119 2.40 6.00 -4.66
CA GLY A 119 1.78 4.74 -4.31
C GLY A 119 2.78 3.62 -4.05
N GLU A 120 2.27 2.55 -3.49
CA GLU A 120 2.97 1.29 -3.29
C GLU A 120 2.61 0.28 -4.39
N VAL A 121 3.49 -0.71 -4.60
CA VAL A 121 3.27 -1.78 -5.59
C VAL A 121 1.87 -2.40 -5.44
N TYR A 122 1.51 -2.83 -4.24
CA TYR A 122 0.23 -3.51 -3.98
C TYR A 122 -0.98 -2.63 -4.27
N GLU A 123 -0.91 -1.32 -4.01
CA GLU A 123 -2.01 -0.39 -4.29
C GLU A 123 -2.29 -0.37 -5.80
N ASN A 124 -1.24 -0.35 -6.62
CA ASN A 124 -1.38 -0.38 -8.07
C ASN A 124 -1.90 -1.73 -8.62
N LEU A 125 -1.61 -2.84 -7.92
CA LEU A 125 -2.17 -4.15 -8.28
C LEU A 125 -3.66 -4.20 -8.00
N TYR A 126 -4.07 -3.76 -6.81
CA TYR A 126 -5.46 -3.84 -6.37
C TYR A 126 -6.38 -2.86 -7.10
N ILE A 127 -5.85 -1.78 -7.68
CA ILE A 127 -6.57 -0.96 -8.66
C ILE A 127 -7.20 -1.85 -9.76
N ASN A 128 -6.43 -2.74 -10.40
CA ASN A 128 -6.98 -3.55 -11.49
C ASN A 128 -7.87 -4.68 -10.99
N ILE A 129 -7.66 -5.19 -9.78
CA ILE A 129 -8.60 -6.14 -9.16
C ILE A 129 -9.98 -5.50 -9.02
N PHE A 130 -10.07 -4.30 -8.43
CA PHE A 130 -11.35 -3.62 -8.27
C PHE A 130 -11.94 -3.13 -9.60
N LYS A 131 -11.12 -2.71 -10.57
CA LYS A 131 -11.60 -2.44 -11.93
C LYS A 131 -12.19 -3.69 -12.59
N ALA A 132 -11.57 -4.86 -12.42
CA ALA A 132 -12.11 -6.13 -12.93
C ALA A 132 -13.46 -6.47 -12.30
N LEU A 133 -13.59 -6.33 -10.97
CA LEU A 133 -14.85 -6.55 -10.27
C LEU A 133 -15.92 -5.54 -10.68
N ASN A 134 -15.58 -4.27 -10.86
CA ASN A 134 -16.47 -3.25 -11.41
C ASN A 134 -17.02 -3.68 -12.78
N TYR A 135 -16.15 -4.10 -13.69
CA TYR A 135 -16.56 -4.56 -15.03
C TYR A 135 -17.41 -5.83 -14.97
N ILE A 136 -17.11 -6.78 -14.07
CA ILE A 136 -17.97 -7.95 -13.83
C ILE A 136 -19.39 -7.52 -13.45
N ASN A 137 -19.54 -6.60 -12.50
CA ASN A 137 -20.86 -6.11 -12.09
C ASN A 137 -21.58 -5.31 -13.19
N MET A 138 -20.84 -4.80 -14.18
CA MET A 138 -21.38 -4.16 -15.38
C MET A 138 -21.66 -5.15 -16.53
N ASN A 139 -21.44 -6.46 -16.32
CA ASN A 139 -21.50 -7.51 -17.35
C ASN A 139 -20.53 -7.29 -18.53
N MET A 140 -19.37 -6.68 -18.25
CA MET A 140 -18.30 -6.36 -19.21
C MET A 140 -17.13 -7.34 -18.99
N PHE A 141 -17.32 -8.61 -19.35
CA PHE A 141 -16.38 -9.69 -18.99
C PHE A 141 -15.05 -9.62 -19.75
N GLU A 142 -15.05 -9.14 -21.00
CA GLU A 142 -13.81 -8.95 -21.77
C GLU A 142 -12.92 -7.89 -21.10
N GLU A 143 -13.49 -6.76 -20.69
CA GLU A 143 -12.79 -5.70 -19.97
C GLU A 143 -12.33 -6.18 -18.59
N ALA A 144 -13.17 -6.92 -17.86
CA ALA A 144 -12.80 -7.50 -16.58
C ALA A 144 -11.58 -8.43 -16.70
N PHE A 145 -11.56 -9.24 -17.75
CA PHE A 145 -10.44 -10.14 -18.03
C PHE A 145 -9.15 -9.35 -18.33
N VAL A 146 -9.22 -8.28 -19.13
CA VAL A 146 -8.06 -7.41 -19.39
C VAL A 146 -7.46 -6.88 -18.09
N GLU A 147 -8.30 -6.36 -17.20
CA GLU A 147 -7.86 -5.83 -15.91
C GLU A 147 -7.28 -6.90 -15.00
N ALA A 148 -7.90 -8.09 -14.91
CA ALA A 148 -7.37 -9.20 -14.13
C ALA A 148 -5.96 -9.62 -14.60
N ASN A 149 -5.71 -9.66 -15.92
CA ASN A 149 -4.39 -9.98 -16.45
C ASN A 149 -3.37 -8.86 -16.26
N ARG A 150 -3.82 -7.60 -16.23
CA ARG A 150 -2.95 -6.43 -16.02
C ARG A 150 -2.18 -6.53 -14.71
N VAL A 151 -2.75 -7.14 -13.67
CA VAL A 151 -2.07 -7.38 -12.38
C VAL A 151 -0.74 -8.13 -12.56
N ASN A 152 -0.77 -9.27 -13.24
CA ASN A 152 0.43 -10.09 -13.46
C ASN A 152 1.43 -9.41 -14.41
N VAL A 153 0.95 -8.54 -15.32
CA VAL A 153 1.82 -7.73 -16.18
C VAL A 153 2.56 -6.69 -15.34
N LYS A 154 1.85 -5.95 -14.49
CA LYS A 154 2.43 -4.93 -13.60
C LYS A 154 3.52 -5.49 -12.70
N LEU A 155 3.31 -6.67 -12.12
CA LEU A 155 4.32 -7.33 -11.29
C LEU A 155 5.68 -7.49 -12.00
N ARG A 156 5.67 -7.79 -13.31
CA ARG A 156 6.90 -7.88 -14.12
C ARG A 156 7.45 -6.50 -14.51
N GLU A 157 6.59 -5.52 -14.72
CA GLU A 157 7.00 -4.14 -15.00
C GLU A 157 7.70 -3.50 -13.79
N TYR A 158 7.30 -3.87 -12.56
CA TYR A 158 7.93 -3.39 -11.34
C TYR A 158 9.39 -3.81 -11.17
N ASP A 159 9.76 -5.03 -11.58
CA ASP A 159 11.17 -5.43 -11.60
C ASP A 159 12.00 -4.52 -12.49
N LEU A 160 11.51 -4.24 -13.70
CA LEU A 160 12.19 -3.36 -14.64
C LEU A 160 12.29 -1.94 -14.08
N TYR A 161 11.22 -1.45 -13.45
CA TYR A 161 11.20 -0.16 -12.78
C TYR A 161 12.23 -0.07 -11.65
N PHE A 162 12.27 -1.07 -10.77
CA PHE A 162 13.21 -1.08 -9.65
C PHE A 162 14.66 -1.22 -10.13
N ASP A 163 14.92 -2.07 -11.11
CA ASP A 163 16.24 -2.20 -11.73
C ASP A 163 16.69 -0.89 -12.37
N GLU A 164 15.83 -0.23 -13.14
CA GLU A 164 16.14 1.06 -13.76
C GLU A 164 16.42 2.14 -12.70
N MET A 165 15.57 2.22 -11.67
CA MET A 165 15.77 3.15 -10.57
C MET A 165 17.11 2.88 -9.86
N ILE A 166 17.40 1.63 -9.48
CA ILE A 166 18.67 1.27 -8.82
C ILE A 166 19.87 1.60 -9.70
N ASN A 167 19.80 1.33 -11.00
CA ASN A 167 20.85 1.68 -11.96
C ASN A 167 21.11 3.19 -11.97
N GLN A 168 20.06 4.01 -12.02
CA GLN A 168 20.22 5.47 -11.97
C GLN A 168 20.79 5.97 -10.64
N LEU A 169 20.36 5.38 -9.51
CA LEU A 169 20.92 5.70 -8.19
C LEU A 169 22.42 5.37 -8.17
N ASN A 170 22.81 4.19 -8.66
CA ASN A 170 24.20 3.71 -8.72
C ASN A 170 25.09 4.49 -9.71
N SER A 171 24.52 5.05 -10.76
CA SER A 171 25.23 5.84 -11.76
C SER A 171 25.41 7.32 -11.38
N SER A 172 24.76 7.78 -10.32
CA SER A 172 24.84 9.19 -9.92
C SER A 172 26.19 9.57 -9.30
N GLU A 173 26.69 10.77 -9.58
CA GLU A 173 27.96 11.27 -9.02
C GLU A 173 27.92 11.44 -7.49
N ASP A 174 26.72 11.66 -6.94
CA ASP A 174 26.47 11.74 -5.51
C ASP A 174 26.42 10.35 -4.83
N SER A 175 26.35 9.27 -5.61
CA SER A 175 26.31 7.91 -5.10
C SER A 175 27.69 7.44 -4.68
N LYS A 176 27.95 7.58 -3.39
CA LYS A 176 29.16 7.05 -2.75
C LYS A 176 29.06 5.58 -2.38
N VAL A 177 27.86 5.00 -2.48
CA VAL A 177 27.52 3.63 -2.08
C VAL A 177 26.61 3.03 -3.14
N LYS A 178 26.90 1.81 -3.57
CA LYS A 178 26.04 1.11 -4.53
C LYS A 178 25.03 0.24 -3.80
N ILE A 179 23.84 0.13 -4.38
CA ILE A 179 22.80 -0.80 -3.98
C ILE A 179 22.79 -1.96 -4.97
N ASP A 180 22.68 -3.18 -4.47
CA ASP A 180 22.46 -4.34 -5.31
C ASP A 180 21.01 -4.34 -5.84
N SER A 181 20.82 -4.88 -7.05
CA SER A 181 19.45 -5.05 -7.55
C SER A 181 18.70 -6.04 -6.66
N THR A 182 17.42 -5.75 -6.44
CA THR A 182 16.51 -6.62 -5.69
C THR A 182 15.27 -6.84 -6.54
N GLN A 183 14.93 -8.12 -6.73
CA GLN A 183 13.74 -8.52 -7.47
C GLN A 183 12.53 -8.54 -6.55
N LEU A 184 11.33 -8.35 -7.11
CA LEU A 184 10.08 -8.42 -6.37
C LEU A 184 9.81 -9.83 -5.83
N ASP A 185 10.31 -10.85 -6.53
CA ASP A 185 10.13 -12.27 -6.18
C ASP A 185 8.64 -12.62 -5.94
N TYR A 186 7.76 -11.99 -6.73
CA TYR A 186 6.31 -12.18 -6.72
C TYR A 186 5.72 -11.72 -8.06
N TYR A 187 5.28 -12.65 -8.91
CA TYR A 187 4.93 -12.38 -10.32
C TYR A 187 3.58 -12.93 -10.75
N ASN A 188 2.87 -13.57 -9.82
CA ASN A 188 1.64 -14.25 -10.11
C ASN A 188 0.70 -14.14 -8.90
N ASN A 189 -0.38 -13.37 -9.05
CA ASN A 189 -1.33 -13.08 -7.98
C ASN A 189 -2.50 -14.08 -7.97
N VAL A 190 -2.83 -14.64 -6.80
CA VAL A 190 -3.85 -15.69 -6.67
C VAL A 190 -5.24 -15.14 -6.99
N LEU A 191 -5.60 -13.98 -6.43
CA LEU A 191 -6.92 -13.38 -6.66
C LEU A 191 -7.16 -13.03 -8.14
N ALA A 192 -6.16 -12.48 -8.84
CA ALA A 192 -6.22 -12.17 -10.27
C ALA A 192 -6.48 -13.41 -11.13
N ASN A 193 -5.80 -14.53 -10.83
CA ASN A 193 -6.03 -15.79 -11.53
C ASN A 193 -7.37 -16.43 -11.16
N TYR A 194 -7.84 -16.25 -9.93
CA TYR A 194 -9.17 -16.71 -9.51
C TYR A 194 -10.28 -15.99 -10.28
N ILE A 195 -10.19 -14.66 -10.39
CA ILE A 195 -11.10 -13.85 -11.20
C ILE A 195 -11.08 -14.31 -12.65
N SER A 196 -9.90 -14.51 -13.22
CA SER A 196 -9.76 -15.04 -14.59
C SER A 196 -10.39 -16.42 -14.75
N HIS A 197 -10.20 -17.31 -13.78
CA HIS A 197 -10.74 -18.67 -13.77
C HIS A 197 -12.28 -18.66 -13.84
N ILE A 198 -12.94 -17.87 -12.98
CA ILE A 198 -14.41 -17.84 -12.91
C ILE A 198 -15.02 -17.13 -14.12
N ILE A 199 -14.36 -16.11 -14.69
CA ILE A 199 -14.79 -15.45 -15.95
C ILE A 199 -14.76 -16.47 -17.10
N TYR A 200 -13.61 -17.10 -17.34
CA TYR A 200 -13.49 -18.08 -18.43
C TYR A 200 -14.45 -19.25 -18.28
N ARG A 201 -14.68 -19.70 -17.04
CA ARG A 201 -15.66 -20.75 -16.78
C ARG A 201 -17.07 -20.32 -17.15
N ALA A 202 -17.46 -19.10 -16.78
CA ALA A 202 -18.77 -18.54 -17.10
C ALA A 202 -18.98 -18.39 -18.61
N ASP A 203 -17.92 -18.08 -19.36
CA ASP A 203 -17.94 -17.96 -20.83
C ASP A 203 -17.83 -19.30 -21.56
N GLY A 204 -17.68 -20.42 -20.83
CA GLY A 204 -17.54 -21.77 -21.40
C GLY A 204 -16.15 -22.07 -21.97
N GLU A 205 -15.16 -21.23 -21.70
CA GLU A 205 -13.76 -21.43 -22.07
C GLU A 205 -13.01 -22.29 -21.04
N TYR A 206 -13.45 -23.55 -20.90
CA TYR A 206 -12.97 -24.45 -19.83
C TYR A 206 -11.46 -24.69 -19.83
N ASP A 207 -10.82 -24.75 -21.01
CA ASP A 207 -9.36 -24.90 -21.10
C ASP A 207 -8.63 -23.67 -20.53
N ASN A 208 -9.10 -22.46 -20.85
CA ASN A 208 -8.52 -21.22 -20.33
C ASN A 208 -8.81 -21.06 -18.83
N SER A 209 -10.01 -21.46 -18.40
CA SER A 209 -10.37 -21.54 -16.99
C SER A 209 -9.45 -22.50 -16.21
N ARG A 210 -9.15 -23.67 -16.76
CA ARG A 210 -8.19 -24.63 -16.19
C ARG A 210 -6.78 -24.05 -16.13
N ILE A 211 -6.30 -23.38 -17.19
CA ILE A 211 -4.99 -22.72 -17.21
C ILE A 211 -4.89 -21.63 -16.14
N ALA A 212 -5.95 -20.84 -15.94
CA ALA A 212 -5.99 -19.83 -14.88
C ALA A 212 -5.91 -20.48 -13.49
N LEU A 213 -6.63 -21.59 -13.28
CA LEU A 213 -6.57 -22.36 -12.03
C LEU A 213 -5.19 -23.00 -11.79
N GLU A 214 -4.53 -23.49 -12.84
CA GLU A 214 -3.14 -23.99 -12.77
C GLU A 214 -2.18 -22.88 -12.34
N LYS A 215 -2.26 -21.69 -12.96
CA LYS A 215 -1.47 -20.52 -12.57
C LYS A 215 -1.72 -20.09 -11.12
N LEU A 216 -2.97 -20.13 -10.67
CA LEU A 216 -3.32 -19.87 -9.27
C LEU A 216 -2.63 -20.87 -8.34
N ASN A 217 -2.72 -22.17 -8.67
CA ASN A 217 -2.12 -23.23 -7.87
C ASN A 217 -0.58 -23.14 -7.83
N ASP A 218 0.04 -22.78 -8.95
CA ASP A 218 1.49 -22.54 -9.03
C ASP A 218 1.91 -21.32 -8.20
N ALA A 219 1.14 -20.23 -8.25
CA ALA A 219 1.37 -19.05 -7.41
C ALA A 219 1.29 -19.40 -5.92
N TRP A 220 0.25 -20.14 -5.53
CA TRP A 220 0.05 -20.58 -4.15
C TRP A 220 1.22 -21.42 -3.64
N ALA A 221 1.74 -22.33 -4.47
CA ALA A 221 2.86 -23.22 -4.11
C ALA A 221 4.21 -22.48 -4.09
N THR A 222 4.40 -21.52 -5.00
CA THR A 222 5.66 -20.79 -5.15
C THR A 222 5.84 -19.76 -4.04
N TYR A 223 4.78 -19.02 -3.71
CA TYR A 223 4.82 -17.93 -2.71
C TYR A 223 4.27 -18.42 -1.37
N ALA A 224 4.85 -19.49 -0.83
CA ALA A 224 4.44 -20.10 0.43
C ALA A 224 4.66 -19.19 1.66
N ASP A 225 5.46 -18.13 1.52
CA ASP A 225 5.58 -17.03 2.49
C ASP A 225 4.36 -16.10 2.51
N VAL A 226 3.64 -15.99 1.38
CA VAL A 226 2.43 -15.18 1.22
C VAL A 226 1.16 -16.01 1.47
N TYR A 227 1.09 -17.22 0.90
CA TYR A 227 -0.06 -18.12 0.96
C TYR A 227 0.20 -19.29 1.93
N ASN A 228 0.50 -18.95 3.19
CA ASN A 228 0.88 -19.88 4.26
C ASN A 228 -0.32 -20.46 5.04
N TYR A 229 -1.48 -20.53 4.42
CA TYR A 229 -2.75 -21.02 4.99
C TYR A 229 -3.40 -22.05 4.06
N ASP A 230 -4.45 -22.71 4.57
CA ASP A 230 -5.17 -23.73 3.83
C ASP A 230 -5.84 -23.16 2.57
N LYS A 231 -5.69 -23.89 1.47
CA LYS A 231 -6.26 -23.52 0.18
C LYS A 231 -7.78 -23.76 0.17
N PRO A 232 -8.60 -22.81 -0.32
CA PRO A 232 -10.05 -22.94 -0.27
C PRO A 232 -10.56 -24.08 -1.17
N LYS A 233 -11.71 -24.66 -0.82
CA LYS A 233 -12.40 -25.70 -1.61
C LYS A 233 -12.76 -25.22 -2.99
N ALA A 234 -13.11 -23.94 -3.11
CA ALA A 234 -13.39 -23.24 -4.36
C ALA A 234 -12.31 -23.44 -5.44
N VAL A 235 -11.05 -23.68 -5.05
CA VAL A 235 -9.92 -23.84 -6.00
C VAL A 235 -9.25 -25.22 -5.95
N THR A 236 -9.67 -26.10 -5.04
CA THR A 236 -9.10 -27.46 -4.88
C THR A 236 -10.02 -28.57 -5.37
N GLU A 237 -11.32 -28.39 -5.25
CA GLU A 237 -12.29 -29.32 -5.83
C GLU A 237 -12.36 -29.01 -7.33
N THR A 238 -12.15 -30.03 -8.18
CA THR A 238 -12.22 -29.87 -9.64
C THR A 238 -13.61 -29.37 -10.00
N THR A 239 -13.73 -28.08 -10.31
CA THR A 239 -15.00 -27.45 -10.61
C THR A 239 -15.54 -28.08 -11.89
N SER A 240 -16.58 -28.89 -11.75
CA SER A 240 -17.17 -29.61 -12.88
C SER A 240 -17.59 -28.63 -13.98
N GLU A 241 -17.12 -28.86 -15.21
CA GLU A 241 -17.41 -28.06 -16.41
C GLU A 241 -18.90 -27.94 -16.77
N ARG A 242 -19.81 -28.60 -16.03
CA ARG A 242 -21.24 -28.65 -16.34
C ARG A 242 -22.15 -28.18 -15.21
N LYS A 243 -21.58 -27.61 -14.15
CA LYS A 243 -22.34 -27.12 -13.00
C LYS A 243 -22.53 -25.62 -13.07
N THR A 244 -23.66 -25.18 -12.51
CA THR A 244 -23.95 -23.77 -12.30
C THR A 244 -23.54 -23.42 -10.87
N PHE A 245 -22.71 -22.39 -10.73
CA PHE A 245 -22.20 -21.99 -9.43
C PHE A 245 -22.77 -20.63 -9.03
N LEU A 246 -23.16 -20.49 -7.78
CA LEU A 246 -23.18 -19.22 -7.07
C LEU A 246 -21.74 -18.95 -6.60
N ASN A 247 -21.12 -17.92 -7.19
CA ASN A 247 -19.78 -17.49 -6.81
C ASN A 247 -19.92 -16.34 -5.82
N ILE A 248 -19.19 -16.38 -4.71
CA ILE A 248 -19.21 -15.33 -3.71
C ILE A 248 -17.78 -14.91 -3.42
N MET A 249 -17.52 -13.60 -3.48
CA MET A 249 -16.31 -12.98 -2.93
C MET A 249 -16.71 -12.06 -1.78
N ALA A 250 -16.14 -12.25 -0.61
CA ALA A 250 -16.33 -11.33 0.50
C ALA A 250 -15.00 -10.71 0.91
N PHE A 251 -15.01 -9.42 1.16
CA PHE A 251 -13.84 -8.69 1.62
C PHE A 251 -14.01 -8.30 3.08
N ALA A 252 -12.94 -8.44 3.86
CA ALA A 252 -12.97 -8.09 5.27
C ALA A 252 -11.72 -7.33 5.71
N GLY A 253 -11.86 -6.62 6.83
CA GLY A 253 -10.79 -5.85 7.46
C GLY A 253 -10.30 -4.71 6.57
N ASN A 254 -9.27 -4.01 7.05
CA ASN A 254 -8.66 -2.90 6.32
C ASN A 254 -7.26 -3.30 5.84
N GLY A 255 -6.76 -2.60 4.82
CA GLY A 255 -5.41 -2.74 4.31
C GLY A 255 -4.34 -2.47 5.38
N PRO A 256 -3.06 -2.73 5.06
CA PRO A 256 -1.99 -2.56 6.03
C PRO A 256 -1.83 -1.11 6.49
N ASP A 257 -1.39 -0.96 7.74
CA ASP A 257 -1.00 0.32 8.31
C ASP A 257 0.49 0.56 8.07
N LYS A 258 0.88 1.75 7.58
CA LYS A 258 2.28 2.17 7.61
C LYS A 258 2.64 2.78 8.96
N LYS A 259 3.66 2.24 9.62
CA LYS A 259 4.23 2.80 10.86
C LYS A 259 5.67 3.26 10.65
N PRO A 260 6.10 4.33 11.36
CA PRO A 260 7.47 4.78 11.32
C PRO A 260 8.34 3.88 12.21
N VAL A 261 9.45 3.41 11.66
CA VAL A 261 10.53 2.78 12.42
C VAL A 261 11.67 3.78 12.57
N GLY A 262 11.98 4.15 13.81
CA GLY A 262 13.10 5.03 14.10
C GLY A 262 14.41 4.27 14.14
N ALA A 263 15.37 4.70 13.31
CA ALA A 263 16.73 4.18 13.27
C ALA A 263 17.75 5.30 13.49
N ARG A 264 19.02 4.90 13.73
CA ARG A 264 20.14 5.83 13.92
C ARG A 264 21.29 5.50 13.01
N ILE A 265 21.89 6.53 12.44
CA ILE A 265 23.15 6.45 11.70
C ILE A 265 24.26 6.96 12.60
N THR A 266 25.30 6.17 12.82
CA THR A 266 26.53 6.60 13.48
C THR A 266 27.65 6.65 12.45
N THR A 267 28.33 7.77 12.33
CA THR A 267 29.40 7.94 11.35
C THR A 267 30.78 7.69 11.95
N PHE A 268 31.62 7.03 11.16
CA PHE A 268 33.04 6.81 11.40
C PHE A 268 33.84 7.42 10.24
N ASP A 269 35.17 7.29 10.26
CA ASP A 269 35.95 7.70 9.10
C ASP A 269 35.73 6.70 7.97
N ASP A 270 35.18 7.17 6.85
CA ASP A 270 34.92 6.44 5.60
C ASP A 270 33.88 5.30 5.66
N PHE A 271 33.17 5.12 6.78
CA PHE A 271 32.02 4.21 6.88
C PHE A 271 30.96 4.72 7.88
N ILE A 272 29.76 4.15 7.79
CA ILE A 272 28.65 4.38 8.71
C ILE A 272 28.18 3.05 9.32
N ILE A 273 27.55 3.13 10.49
CA ILE A 273 26.82 2.02 11.09
C ILE A 273 25.38 2.47 11.25
N VAL A 274 24.45 1.66 10.78
CA VAL A 274 23.02 1.89 10.98
C VAL A 274 22.50 0.98 12.08
N SER A 275 21.92 1.57 13.11
CA SER A 275 21.23 0.88 14.19
C SER A 275 19.74 1.04 13.96
N ASP A 276 19.13 -0.05 13.51
CA ASP A 276 17.70 -0.18 13.23
C ASP A 276 17.14 -1.30 14.13
N PRO A 277 16.05 -1.09 14.88
CA PRO A 277 15.44 -2.12 15.72
C PRO A 277 14.95 -3.36 14.94
N THR A 278 14.74 -3.27 13.63
CA THR A 278 14.31 -4.40 12.79
C THR A 278 15.47 -5.24 12.25
N ASN A 279 16.71 -4.75 12.35
CA ASN A 279 17.90 -5.47 11.94
C ASN A 279 18.84 -5.72 13.12
N TYR A 280 18.99 -6.99 13.49
CA TYR A 280 19.85 -7.39 14.62
C TYR A 280 21.36 -7.24 14.31
N TYR A 281 21.73 -7.18 13.03
CA TYR A 281 23.11 -7.04 12.58
C TYR A 281 23.38 -5.63 12.07
N ALA A 282 24.23 -4.89 12.78
CA ALA A 282 24.66 -3.56 12.38
C ALA A 282 25.93 -3.70 11.52
N ASP A 283 25.76 -3.76 10.20
CA ASP A 283 26.89 -3.82 9.27
C ASP A 283 27.52 -2.44 9.06
N ALA A 284 28.85 -2.43 8.91
CA ALA A 284 29.59 -1.25 8.52
C ALA A 284 29.40 -1.01 7.02
N ILE A 285 28.69 0.06 6.66
CA ILE A 285 28.43 0.44 5.27
C ILE A 285 29.53 1.42 4.85
N PRO A 286 30.38 1.09 3.85
CA PRO A 286 31.39 2.01 3.34
C PRO A 286 30.72 3.29 2.83
N PHE A 287 31.22 4.45 3.24
CA PHE A 287 30.73 5.75 2.78
C PHE A 287 31.91 6.72 2.66
N PRO A 288 32.69 6.68 1.56
CA PRO A 288 33.93 7.43 1.42
C PRO A 288 33.79 8.94 1.69
N GLY A 289 34.66 9.48 2.53
CA GLY A 289 34.70 10.90 2.89
C GLY A 289 33.72 11.33 3.98
N VAL A 290 32.91 10.42 4.54
CA VAL A 290 32.23 10.67 5.82
C VAL A 290 33.27 10.69 6.95
N LYS A 291 33.01 11.47 8.01
CA LYS A 291 33.92 11.62 9.14
C LYS A 291 33.28 11.16 10.44
N TYR A 292 34.12 10.69 11.36
CA TYR A 292 33.68 10.28 12.68
C TYR A 292 33.01 11.41 13.45
N GLY A 293 31.97 11.04 14.21
CA GLY A 293 31.43 11.87 15.29
C GLY A 293 30.03 12.42 15.05
N TRP A 294 29.30 11.94 14.04
CA TRP A 294 27.90 12.29 13.84
C TRP A 294 26.96 11.14 14.19
N ASN A 295 25.81 11.51 14.75
CA ASN A 295 24.74 10.58 15.09
C ASN A 295 23.42 11.22 14.67
N PHE A 296 22.76 10.64 13.68
CA PHE A 296 21.51 11.15 13.11
C PHE A 296 20.39 10.15 13.38
N LYS A 297 19.21 10.65 13.77
CA LYS A 297 17.98 9.86 13.71
C LYS A 297 17.39 9.99 12.31
N PHE A 298 16.84 8.90 11.81
CA PHE A 298 15.95 8.92 10.66
C PHE A 298 14.82 7.93 10.89
N GLU A 299 13.77 8.05 10.10
CA GLU A 299 12.64 7.13 10.13
C GLU A 299 12.42 6.53 8.74
N PHE A 300 12.03 5.27 8.71
CA PHE A 300 11.61 4.59 7.49
C PHE A 300 10.30 3.83 7.74
N PRO A 301 9.46 3.63 6.71
CA PRO A 301 8.18 2.98 6.89
C PRO A 301 8.29 1.46 7.00
N THR A 302 7.43 0.86 7.81
CA THR A 302 7.12 -0.58 7.80
C THR A 302 5.62 -0.80 7.67
N LEU A 303 5.20 -1.91 7.08
CA LEU A 303 3.79 -2.32 7.07
C LEU A 303 3.48 -3.18 8.29
N GLU A 304 2.41 -2.80 9.00
CA GLU A 304 1.81 -3.55 10.09
C GLU A 304 0.46 -4.11 9.68
N GLU A 305 0.12 -5.25 10.28
CA GLU A 305 -1.16 -5.90 10.08
C GLU A 305 -2.19 -5.34 11.06
N VAL A 306 -3.35 -4.93 10.52
CA VAL A 306 -4.46 -4.39 11.30
C VAL A 306 -5.41 -5.49 11.77
N GLY A 307 -5.40 -6.66 11.11
CA GLY A 307 -6.29 -7.78 11.41
C GLY A 307 -7.73 -7.57 10.90
N THR A 308 -8.64 -8.46 11.26
CA THR A 308 -10.09 -8.37 10.99
C THR A 308 -10.87 -8.85 12.21
N GLU A 309 -12.00 -8.22 12.54
CA GLU A 309 -12.92 -8.74 13.56
C GLU A 309 -13.78 -9.91 13.04
N VAL A 310 -13.76 -10.15 11.72
CA VAL A 310 -14.45 -11.27 11.06
C VAL A 310 -13.71 -12.58 11.33
N TYR A 311 -14.40 -13.49 12.02
CA TYR A 311 -13.94 -14.85 12.30
C TYR A 311 -14.45 -15.87 11.26
N ASP A 312 -15.72 -15.74 10.83
CA ASP A 312 -16.33 -16.62 9.83
C ASP A 312 -17.28 -15.82 8.93
N ILE A 313 -17.53 -16.32 7.72
CA ILE A 313 -18.47 -15.73 6.76
C ILE A 313 -19.42 -16.81 6.28
N GLU A 314 -20.64 -16.78 6.80
CA GLU A 314 -21.68 -17.78 6.54
C GLU A 314 -22.55 -17.37 5.35
N VAL A 315 -22.97 -18.37 4.57
CA VAL A 315 -23.85 -18.20 3.40
C VAL A 315 -25.16 -18.92 3.65
N TYR A 316 -26.27 -18.19 3.48
CA TYR A 316 -27.62 -18.73 3.56
C TYR A 316 -28.34 -18.52 2.22
N VAL A 317 -29.04 -19.55 1.76
CA VAL A 317 -29.89 -19.52 0.56
C VAL A 317 -31.31 -19.87 1.00
N ASP A 318 -32.27 -18.98 0.75
CA ASP A 318 -33.65 -19.08 1.23
C ASP A 318 -33.75 -19.36 2.73
N SER A 319 -32.91 -18.66 3.52
CA SER A 319 -32.77 -18.82 4.97
C SER A 319 -32.19 -20.18 5.44
N VAL A 320 -31.72 -21.03 4.53
CA VAL A 320 -31.05 -22.29 4.85
C VAL A 320 -29.54 -22.10 4.79
N TYR A 321 -28.84 -22.50 5.84
CA TYR A 321 -27.38 -22.48 5.86
C TYR A 321 -26.82 -23.38 4.75
N TYR A 322 -26.00 -22.79 3.88
CA TYR A 322 -25.47 -23.45 2.68
C TYR A 322 -23.97 -23.72 2.78
N GLY A 323 -23.23 -22.89 3.53
CA GLY A 323 -21.81 -23.09 3.77
C GLY A 323 -21.13 -21.83 4.31
N ARG A 324 -19.81 -21.83 4.25
CA ARG A 324 -18.97 -20.69 4.63
C ARG A 324 -17.95 -20.37 3.55
N LEU A 325 -17.49 -19.13 3.52
CA LEU A 325 -16.39 -18.71 2.65
C LEU A 325 -15.05 -19.05 3.29
N GLU A 326 -14.03 -19.22 2.45
CA GLU A 326 -12.67 -19.58 2.88
C GLU A 326 -11.68 -18.54 2.34
N LEU A 327 -10.62 -18.26 3.09
CA LEU A 327 -9.64 -17.22 2.73
C LEU A 327 -8.94 -17.60 1.42
N LEU A 328 -9.07 -16.75 0.41
CA LEU A 328 -8.37 -16.89 -0.87
C LEU A 328 -7.09 -16.05 -0.88
N GLU A 329 -7.20 -14.79 -0.44
CA GLU A 329 -6.06 -13.88 -0.45
C GLU A 329 -6.03 -13.01 0.82
N ASN A 330 -4.96 -13.16 1.58
CA ASN A 330 -4.52 -12.15 2.54
C ASN A 330 -3.82 -11.03 1.78
N MET A 331 -4.54 -9.93 1.53
CA MET A 331 -4.05 -8.79 0.75
C MET A 331 -2.95 -8.03 1.50
N ILE A 332 -2.95 -8.10 2.84
CA ILE A 332 -1.88 -7.56 3.69
C ILE A 332 -0.57 -8.35 3.48
N SER A 333 -0.62 -9.68 3.34
CA SER A 333 0.57 -10.48 3.05
C SER A 333 1.17 -10.16 1.68
N VAL A 334 0.33 -9.97 0.66
CA VAL A 334 0.77 -9.51 -0.68
C VAL A 334 1.38 -8.11 -0.59
N ALA A 335 0.76 -7.22 0.17
CA ALA A 335 1.29 -5.88 0.43
C ALA A 335 2.66 -5.91 1.09
N LYS A 336 2.84 -6.71 2.16
CA LYS A 336 4.14 -6.91 2.81
C LYS A 336 5.19 -7.44 1.84
N LYS A 337 4.90 -8.52 1.09
CA LYS A 337 5.83 -9.11 0.12
C LYS A 337 6.31 -8.09 -0.91
N THR A 338 5.37 -7.36 -1.50
CA THR A 338 5.71 -6.39 -2.57
C THR A 338 6.32 -5.10 -2.05
N PHE A 339 6.06 -4.74 -0.79
CA PHE A 339 6.63 -3.57 -0.14
C PHE A 339 8.11 -3.73 0.21
N GLU A 340 8.60 -4.94 0.52
CA GLU A 340 10.00 -5.15 0.96
C GLU A 340 11.03 -4.65 -0.07
N THR A 341 10.78 -4.83 -1.37
CA THR A 341 11.64 -4.32 -2.44
C THR A 341 11.65 -2.79 -2.48
N GLN A 342 10.47 -2.16 -2.45
CA GLN A 342 10.32 -0.70 -2.42
C GLN A 342 10.94 -0.09 -1.15
N LYS A 343 10.71 -0.73 0.00
CA LYS A 343 11.27 -0.37 1.31
C LYS A 343 12.79 -0.38 1.30
N SER A 344 13.43 -1.37 0.68
CA SER A 344 14.90 -1.45 0.58
C SER A 344 15.49 -0.23 -0.15
N ILE A 345 14.83 0.20 -1.23
CA ILE A 345 15.24 1.38 -2.00
C ILE A 345 14.99 2.67 -1.19
N THR A 346 13.82 2.79 -0.55
CA THR A 346 13.48 3.93 0.33
C THR A 346 14.44 4.05 1.51
N TYR A 347 14.80 2.92 2.13
CA TYR A 347 15.75 2.84 3.23
C TYR A 347 17.12 3.37 2.82
N PHE A 348 17.62 2.93 1.66
CA PHE A 348 18.88 3.43 1.11
C PHE A 348 18.84 4.92 0.76
N LYS A 349 17.77 5.40 0.10
CA LYS A 349 17.59 6.82 -0.22
C LYS A 349 17.65 7.67 1.05
N THR A 350 16.95 7.23 2.10
CA THR A 350 16.89 7.93 3.39
C THR A 350 18.24 7.98 4.08
N ILE A 351 18.97 6.85 4.13
CA ILE A 351 20.33 6.82 4.69
C ILE A 351 21.26 7.77 3.93
N THR A 352 21.26 7.69 2.60
CA THR A 352 22.12 8.53 1.75
C THR A 352 21.80 10.01 1.94
N ARG A 353 20.51 10.38 1.92
CA ARG A 353 20.02 11.75 2.14
C ARG A 353 20.43 12.27 3.52
N ALA A 354 20.23 11.49 4.56
CA ALA A 354 20.60 11.84 5.94
C ALA A 354 22.11 12.09 6.08
N VAL A 355 22.96 11.21 5.51
CA VAL A 355 24.42 11.37 5.56
C VAL A 355 24.88 12.59 4.76
N LEU A 356 24.36 12.81 3.55
CA LEU A 356 24.71 13.98 2.72
C LEU A 356 24.30 15.30 3.41
N LYS A 357 23.08 15.37 3.97
CA LYS A 357 22.63 16.52 4.78
C LYS A 357 23.51 16.74 6.01
N GLY A 358 23.93 15.66 6.66
CA GLY A 358 24.86 15.69 7.79
C GLY A 358 26.23 16.30 7.43
N ILE A 359 26.81 15.87 6.30
CA ILE A 359 28.08 16.42 5.77
C ILE A 359 27.94 17.91 5.46
N ALA A 360 26.88 18.31 4.73
CA ALA A 360 26.64 19.69 4.34
C ALA A 360 26.45 20.60 5.57
N SER A 361 25.63 20.18 6.52
CA SER A 361 25.38 20.92 7.77
C SER A 361 26.66 21.06 8.61
N SER A 362 27.52 20.05 8.60
CA SER A 362 28.81 20.09 9.30
C SER A 362 29.85 21.00 8.65
N ALA A 363 29.77 21.26 7.33
CA ALA A 363 30.59 22.29 6.69
C ALA A 363 30.18 23.69 7.18
N ALA A 364 28.88 23.94 7.33
CA ALA A 364 28.37 25.20 7.90
C ALA A 364 28.78 25.37 9.39
N GLY A 365 28.66 24.30 10.20
CA GLY A 365 29.10 24.32 11.60
C GLY A 365 30.62 24.51 11.78
N ARG A 366 31.45 23.98 10.86
CA ARG A 366 32.91 24.18 10.87
C ARG A 366 33.32 25.62 10.60
N THR A 367 32.57 26.37 9.79
CA THR A 367 32.78 27.81 9.59
C THR A 367 32.55 28.57 10.90
N ILE A 368 31.51 28.23 11.65
CA ILE A 368 31.21 28.83 12.97
C ILE A 368 32.27 28.46 14.02
N LYS A 369 32.74 27.20 14.02
CA LYS A 369 33.76 26.71 14.96
C LYS A 369 35.13 27.38 14.74
N LYS A 370 35.48 27.67 13.47
CA LYS A 370 36.72 28.39 13.11
C LYS A 370 36.70 29.86 13.54
N GLU A 371 35.54 30.50 13.60
CA GLU A 371 35.42 31.91 13.99
C GLU A 371 35.44 32.16 15.51
N THR A 372 35.07 31.16 16.32
CA THR A 372 34.81 31.38 17.76
C THR A 372 35.76 30.66 18.72
N GLY A 373 36.44 29.58 18.30
CA GLY A 373 37.46 28.90 19.11
C GLY A 373 36.97 28.25 20.42
N ASP A 374 35.66 28.26 20.68
CA ASP A 374 35.06 27.85 21.96
C ASP A 374 34.40 26.46 21.87
N ASN A 375 34.78 25.56 22.77
CA ASN A 375 34.32 24.16 22.80
C ASN A 375 32.83 24.03 23.16
N PHE A 376 32.28 24.97 23.94
CA PHE A 376 30.86 24.96 24.31
C PHE A 376 29.97 25.27 23.09
N LEU A 377 30.31 26.31 22.33
CA LEU A 377 29.61 26.67 21.09
C LEU A 377 29.72 25.57 20.03
N GLY A 378 30.84 24.85 19.97
CA GLY A 378 31.02 23.69 19.09
C GLY A 378 30.06 22.53 19.40
N ASN A 379 29.83 22.21 20.68
CA ASN A 379 28.91 21.14 21.07
C ASN A 379 27.44 21.53 20.85
N VAL A 380 27.08 22.80 21.08
CA VAL A 380 25.74 23.33 20.79
C VAL A 380 25.45 23.30 19.29
N ALA A 381 26.41 23.69 18.45
CA ALA A 381 26.26 23.63 17.00
C ALA A 381 26.08 22.18 16.48
N ALA A 382 26.80 21.21 17.05
CA ALA A 382 26.63 19.80 16.72
C ALA A 382 25.23 19.28 17.11
N ALA A 383 24.74 19.63 18.29
CA ALA A 383 23.39 19.26 18.73
C ALA A 383 22.30 19.88 17.85
N LEU A 384 22.45 21.15 17.45
CA LEU A 384 21.54 21.81 16.51
C LEU A 384 21.58 21.17 15.11
N THR A 385 22.75 20.71 14.67
CA THR A 385 22.90 20.02 13.37
C THR A 385 22.15 18.69 13.36
N ASN A 386 22.29 17.89 14.41
CA ASN A 386 21.59 16.61 14.52
C ASN A 386 20.07 16.82 14.57
N ALA A 387 19.59 17.78 15.40
CA ALA A 387 18.16 18.09 15.50
C ALA A 387 17.53 18.57 14.17
N LEU A 388 18.29 19.28 13.33
CA LEU A 388 17.82 19.71 12.01
C LEU A 388 17.69 18.55 11.03
N VAL A 389 18.62 17.60 11.03
CA VAL A 389 18.52 16.39 10.19
C VAL A 389 17.35 15.55 10.65
N ASP A 390 17.25 15.29 11.97
CA ASP A 390 16.19 14.50 12.60
C ASP A 390 14.79 15.02 12.24
N ALA A 391 14.60 16.34 12.25
CA ALA A 391 13.31 16.96 11.93
C ALA A 391 12.91 16.83 10.45
N THR A 392 13.84 16.51 9.55
CA THR A 392 13.59 16.47 8.09
C THR A 392 13.61 15.07 7.48
N GLU A 393 13.86 14.03 8.29
CA GLU A 393 13.98 12.63 7.88
C GLU A 393 12.89 11.75 8.52
N ASN A 394 11.63 12.16 8.36
CA ASN A 394 10.46 11.38 8.79
C ASN A 394 10.02 10.42 7.69
N ALA A 395 9.48 9.27 8.09
CA ALA A 395 8.96 8.24 7.18
C ALA A 395 7.71 8.73 6.45
N ASP A 396 7.54 8.34 5.18
CA ASP A 396 6.27 8.51 4.48
C ASP A 396 5.27 7.44 4.92
N LEU A 397 4.18 7.88 5.56
CA LEU A 397 3.18 7.02 6.16
C LEU A 397 1.86 6.98 5.39
N ARG A 398 1.77 7.73 4.27
CA ARG A 398 0.60 7.76 3.39
C ARG A 398 0.33 6.37 2.83
N SER A 399 -0.86 5.81 2.98
CA SER A 399 -1.24 4.52 2.38
C SER A 399 -2.72 4.48 2.02
N TRP A 400 -3.10 3.56 1.13
CA TRP A 400 -4.49 3.31 0.78
C TRP A 400 -5.24 2.57 1.90
N ARG A 401 -5.75 3.35 2.86
CA ARG A 401 -6.35 2.84 4.11
C ARG A 401 -7.77 2.26 3.93
N THR A 402 -8.49 2.67 2.89
CA THR A 402 -9.87 2.25 2.64
C THR A 402 -9.98 0.96 1.82
N MET A 403 -8.85 0.38 1.39
CA MET A 403 -8.79 -0.93 0.74
C MET A 403 -9.04 -2.04 1.77
N PRO A 404 -9.63 -3.20 1.40
CA PRO A 404 -9.78 -4.29 2.35
C PRO A 404 -8.47 -5.04 2.60
N GLY A 405 -8.40 -5.75 3.73
CA GLY A 405 -7.22 -6.54 4.12
C GLY A 405 -7.26 -8.00 3.65
N TYR A 406 -8.45 -8.54 3.41
CA TYR A 406 -8.66 -9.97 3.15
C TYR A 406 -9.74 -10.18 2.09
N CYS A 407 -9.58 -11.20 1.25
CA CYS A 407 -10.58 -11.69 0.29
C CYS A 407 -10.87 -13.17 0.56
N PHE A 408 -12.14 -13.48 0.83
CA PHE A 408 -12.68 -14.80 1.06
C PHE A 408 -13.57 -15.21 -0.10
N VAL A 409 -13.56 -16.49 -0.46
CA VAL A 409 -14.35 -17.00 -1.58
C VAL A 409 -15.12 -18.26 -1.25
N GLY A 410 -16.21 -18.46 -1.98
CA GLY A 410 -17.02 -19.67 -1.92
C GLY A 410 -17.68 -19.93 -3.26
N GLU A 411 -17.70 -21.20 -3.66
CA GLU A 411 -18.37 -21.64 -4.88
C GLU A 411 -19.36 -22.74 -4.53
N TYR A 412 -20.62 -22.49 -4.88
CA TYR A 412 -21.74 -23.31 -4.45
C TYR A 412 -22.50 -23.81 -5.67
N ASP A 413 -22.47 -25.13 -5.89
CA ASP A 413 -23.28 -25.79 -6.91
C ASP A 413 -24.77 -25.59 -6.59
N ILE A 414 -25.51 -24.99 -7.52
CA ILE A 414 -26.90 -24.60 -7.32
C ILE A 414 -27.63 -24.53 -8.66
N GLU A 415 -28.85 -25.04 -8.68
CA GLU A 415 -29.67 -25.04 -9.89
C GLU A 415 -30.07 -23.61 -10.28
N PRO A 416 -30.23 -23.31 -11.58
CA PRO A 416 -30.77 -22.03 -12.02
C PRO A 416 -32.15 -21.75 -11.42
N GLY A 417 -32.35 -20.54 -10.91
CA GLY A 417 -33.54 -20.21 -10.14
C GLY A 417 -33.49 -18.78 -9.59
N VAL A 418 -34.47 -18.46 -8.74
CA VAL A 418 -34.54 -17.18 -8.02
C VAL A 418 -34.46 -17.49 -6.54
N TYR A 419 -33.51 -16.87 -5.84
CA TYR A 419 -33.18 -17.17 -4.46
C TYR A 419 -32.98 -15.90 -3.64
N ASP A 420 -33.30 -15.97 -2.36
CA ASP A 420 -32.83 -14.98 -1.38
C ASP A 420 -31.48 -15.44 -0.82
N ILE A 421 -30.42 -14.66 -1.03
CA ILE A 421 -29.06 -14.98 -0.58
C ILE A 421 -28.65 -14.02 0.53
N GLU A 422 -28.24 -14.54 1.68
CA GLU A 422 -27.66 -13.77 2.79
C GLU A 422 -26.21 -14.20 3.01
N ILE A 423 -25.29 -13.24 2.98
CA ILE A 423 -23.89 -13.40 3.35
C ILE A 423 -23.70 -12.73 4.71
N ARG A 424 -23.35 -13.48 5.74
CA ARG A 424 -23.29 -13.04 7.13
C ARG A 424 -21.86 -13.06 7.64
N PHE A 425 -21.40 -11.92 8.14
CA PHE A 425 -20.12 -11.78 8.81
C PHE A 425 -20.29 -12.04 10.30
N VAL A 426 -19.46 -12.94 10.82
CA VAL A 426 -19.52 -13.41 12.20
C VAL A 426 -18.16 -13.20 12.85
N GLY A 427 -18.13 -12.59 14.03
CA GLY A 427 -16.93 -12.39 14.82
C GLY A 427 -16.68 -13.53 15.80
N GLU A 428 -15.68 -13.36 16.66
CA GLU A 428 -15.37 -14.35 17.70
C GLU A 428 -16.59 -14.69 18.56
N ASN A 429 -16.65 -15.93 19.06
CA ASN A 429 -17.77 -16.45 19.86
C ASN A 429 -19.14 -16.40 19.15
N ASN A 430 -19.15 -16.51 17.82
CA ASN A 430 -20.35 -16.45 16.98
C ASN A 430 -21.14 -15.13 17.11
N THR A 431 -20.43 -14.03 17.35
CA THR A 431 -21.06 -12.70 17.43
C THR A 431 -21.47 -12.24 16.04
N PHE A 432 -22.73 -11.82 15.86
CA PHE A 432 -23.17 -11.24 14.59
C PHE A 432 -22.52 -9.85 14.42
N LEU A 433 -21.84 -9.63 13.30
CA LEU A 433 -21.25 -8.34 12.96
C LEU A 433 -22.14 -7.58 11.98
N SER A 434 -22.38 -8.18 10.81
CA SER A 434 -23.19 -7.59 9.75
C SER A 434 -23.66 -8.68 8.77
N SER A 435 -24.56 -8.32 7.87
CA SER A 435 -24.88 -9.17 6.72
C SER A 435 -25.24 -8.34 5.50
N ARG A 436 -25.02 -8.93 4.32
CA ARG A 436 -25.49 -8.42 3.04
C ARG A 436 -26.52 -9.38 2.49
N THR A 437 -27.70 -8.87 2.15
CA THR A 437 -28.80 -9.68 1.60
C THR A 437 -29.10 -9.27 0.17
N TYR A 438 -29.18 -10.26 -0.71
CA TYR A 438 -29.62 -10.17 -2.09
C TYR A 438 -30.98 -10.81 -2.21
N LYS A 439 -32.01 -9.99 -2.47
CA LYS A 439 -33.39 -10.44 -2.64
C LYS A 439 -33.67 -10.77 -4.09
N ASP A 440 -34.45 -11.82 -4.31
CA ASP A 440 -34.85 -12.28 -5.64
C ASP A 440 -33.67 -12.41 -6.62
N PHE A 441 -32.51 -12.87 -6.13
CA PHE A 441 -31.32 -13.00 -6.96
C PHE A 441 -31.50 -14.13 -7.97
N ARG A 442 -31.35 -13.79 -9.26
CA ARG A 442 -31.52 -14.75 -10.35
C ARG A 442 -30.20 -15.44 -10.66
N ILE A 443 -30.13 -16.72 -10.35
CA ILE A 443 -29.05 -17.60 -10.76
C ILE A 443 -29.35 -18.12 -12.17
N ILE A 444 -28.39 -17.94 -13.07
CA ILE A 444 -28.43 -18.39 -14.47
C ILE A 444 -27.25 -19.29 -14.78
N ASN A 445 -27.25 -19.91 -15.96
CA ASN A 445 -26.02 -20.52 -16.49
C ASN A 445 -25.04 -19.39 -16.84
N GLY A 446 -24.00 -19.22 -16.03
CA GLY A 446 -23.05 -18.12 -16.15
C GLY A 446 -22.31 -17.86 -14.84
N LEU A 447 -21.86 -16.62 -14.64
CA LEU A 447 -20.94 -16.25 -13.57
C LEU A 447 -21.60 -16.18 -12.18
N ASN A 448 -22.79 -15.60 -12.04
CA ASN A 448 -23.50 -15.44 -10.76
C ASN A 448 -22.61 -14.98 -9.59
N LEU A 449 -21.74 -13.98 -9.81
CA LEU A 449 -20.86 -13.47 -8.76
C LEU A 449 -21.63 -12.50 -7.85
N LEU A 450 -21.56 -12.73 -6.54
CA LEU A 450 -21.95 -11.80 -5.50
C LEU A 450 -20.73 -11.32 -4.72
N GLU A 451 -20.79 -10.08 -4.28
CA GLU A 451 -19.76 -9.50 -3.43
C GLU A 451 -20.31 -9.17 -2.03
N ALA A 452 -19.49 -9.19 -0.99
CA ALA A 452 -19.88 -8.67 0.32
C ALA A 452 -18.70 -8.02 1.01
N TYR A 453 -18.94 -7.07 1.92
CA TYR A 453 -17.87 -6.33 2.57
C TYR A 453 -18.18 -6.13 4.06
N HIS A 454 -17.17 -6.29 4.90
CA HIS A 454 -17.18 -5.88 6.31
C HIS A 454 -15.81 -5.33 6.70
N LEU A 455 -15.68 -4.01 6.73
CA LEU A 455 -14.43 -3.30 6.97
C LEU A 455 -14.33 -2.91 8.46
N ASN A 456 -13.11 -2.72 8.98
CA ASN A 456 -12.88 -2.53 10.43
C ASN A 456 -12.97 -1.09 10.90
#